data_AF-A0A1B7WA15-F1
#
_entry.id   AF-A0A1B7WA15-F1
#
_cell.length_a   1.000
_cell.length_b   1.000
_cell.length_c   1.000
_cell.angle_alpha   90.00
_cell.angle_beta   90.00
_cell.angle_gamma   90.00
#
_symmetry.space_group_name_H-M   'P 1'
#
loop_
_entity.id
_entity.type
_entity.pdbx_description
1 polymer ?
#
loop_
_entity_poly.entity_id
_entity_poly.type
_entity_poly.pdbx_seq_one_letter_code
_entity_poly.pdbx_strand_id
1 'polypeptide(L)'
;MDTKQIIRGLKDWVKREKGIDFHLNACQEAILEYSLQNIAYANMDNLGYAVDTIKNNTGPDLFKYLSQVTDRKVSKKNCFLTLPRLLEHPGTEEDTENNLLRIDLREAPVPKDFYGRVEELSKLETWIVNEHCPLVGVFGMG
;
A
#
# COMPACT_ATOMS: atom_id res chain seq x y z
N MET A 1 -11.14 5.09 1.26
CA MET A 1 -11.67 4.04 2.16
C MET A 1 -11.44 4.46 3.60
N ASP A 2 -12.40 4.22 4.48
CA ASP A 2 -12.24 4.44 5.92
C ASP A 2 -11.32 3.36 6.54
N THR A 3 -10.40 3.73 7.44
CA THR A 3 -9.41 2.79 7.99
C THR A 3 -10.05 1.65 8.78
N LYS A 4 -11.19 1.87 9.43
CA LYS A 4 -11.92 0.83 10.15
C LYS A 4 -12.56 -0.16 9.19
N GLN A 5 -12.98 0.29 8.01
CA GLN A 5 -13.48 -0.62 6.97
C GLN A 5 -12.38 -1.54 6.43
N ILE A 6 -11.14 -1.03 6.26
CA ILE A 6 -10.00 -1.86 5.85
C ILE A 6 -9.68 -2.92 6.92
N ILE A 7 -9.68 -2.53 8.20
CA ILE A 7 -9.42 -3.48 9.31
C ILE A 7 -10.51 -4.56 9.37
N ARG A 8 -11.79 -4.18 9.22
CA ARG A 8 -12.89 -5.14 9.17
C ARG A 8 -12.75 -6.09 7.97
N GLY A 9 -12.52 -5.54 6.78
CA GLY A 9 -12.32 -6.31 5.57
C GLY A 9 -11.13 -7.28 5.69
N LEU A 10 -10.05 -6.88 6.36
CA LEU A 10 -8.91 -7.75 6.63
C LEU A 10 -9.29 -8.91 7.56
N LYS A 11 -10.00 -8.64 8.67
CA LYS A 11 -10.46 -9.70 9.60
C LYS A 11 -11.34 -10.72 8.87
N ASP A 12 -12.28 -10.22 8.06
CA ASP A 12 -13.17 -11.07 7.26
C ASP A 12 -12.38 -11.87 6.21
N TRP A 13 -11.42 -11.22 5.52
CA TRP A 13 -10.51 -11.83 4.55
C TRP A 13 -9.69 -12.98 5.16
N VAL A 14 -9.05 -12.75 6.31
CA VAL A 14 -8.23 -13.78 6.97
C VAL A 14 -9.09 -14.97 7.38
N LYS A 15 -10.33 -14.72 7.84
CA LYS A 15 -11.27 -15.78 8.20
C LYS A 15 -11.70 -16.62 7.00
N ARG A 16 -12.01 -16.01 5.85
CA ARG A 16 -12.40 -16.75 4.64
C ARG A 16 -11.24 -17.51 4.00
N GLU A 17 -10.04 -16.92 4.00
CA GLU A 17 -8.89 -17.44 3.22
C GLU A 17 -8.09 -18.47 4.00
N LYS A 18 -7.85 -18.20 5.29
CA LYS A 18 -7.03 -19.06 6.16
C LYS A 18 -7.85 -19.85 7.17
N GLY A 19 -9.14 -19.54 7.35
CA GLY A 19 -9.95 -20.17 8.40
C GLY A 19 -9.51 -19.80 9.82
N ILE A 20 -8.65 -18.79 9.98
CA ILE A 20 -8.12 -18.33 11.26
C ILE A 20 -8.99 -17.20 11.78
N ASP A 21 -9.40 -17.28 13.04
CA ASP A 21 -10.09 -16.16 13.69
C ASP A 21 -9.06 -15.11 14.13
N PHE A 22 -8.92 -14.07 13.29
CA PHE A 22 -7.93 -13.01 13.47
C PHE A 22 -8.43 -11.98 14.48
N HIS A 23 -8.14 -12.22 15.76
CA HIS A 23 -8.45 -11.30 16.85
C HIS A 23 -7.28 -10.34 17.13
N LEU A 24 -7.56 -9.05 17.00
CA LEU A 24 -6.67 -7.97 17.41
C LEU A 24 -7.18 -7.38 18.72
N ASN A 25 -6.27 -7.15 19.67
CA ASN A 25 -6.59 -6.40 20.88
C ASN A 25 -6.77 -4.90 20.55
N ALA A 26 -7.44 -4.14 21.42
CA ALA A 26 -7.69 -2.71 21.21
C ALA A 26 -6.43 -1.89 20.86
N CYS A 27 -5.30 -2.20 21.51
CA CYS A 27 -4.01 -1.56 21.21
C CYS A 27 -3.48 -1.93 19.81
N GLN A 28 -3.56 -3.21 19.41
CA GLN A 28 -3.11 -3.64 18.08
C GLN A 28 -3.98 -3.05 16.98
N GLU A 29 -5.29 -2.96 17.21
CA GLU A 29 -6.23 -2.31 16.29
C GLU A 29 -5.92 -0.83 16.13
N ALA A 30 -5.64 -0.12 17.23
CA ALA A 30 -5.21 1.27 17.19
C ALA A 30 -3.88 1.45 16.43
N ILE A 31 -2.87 0.60 16.70
CA ILE A 31 -1.58 0.63 15.99
C ILE A 31 -1.80 0.44 14.49
N LEU A 32 -2.68 -0.49 14.11
CA LEU A 32 -2.99 -0.76 12.71
C LEU A 32 -3.70 0.42 12.07
N GLU A 33 -4.68 1.02 12.75
CA GLU A 33 -5.41 2.20 12.30
C GLU A 33 -4.44 3.38 12.03
N TYR A 34 -3.59 3.71 13.00
CA TYR A 34 -2.61 4.78 12.84
C TYR A 34 -1.57 4.47 11.76
N SER A 35 -1.18 3.21 11.60
CA SER A 35 -0.25 2.79 10.54
C SER A 35 -0.87 2.88 9.16
N LEU A 36 -2.17 2.61 9.02
CA LEU A 36 -2.93 2.85 7.79
C LEU A 36 -3.05 4.35 7.46
N GLN A 37 -3.08 5.22 8.48
CA GLN A 37 -3.05 6.68 8.32
C GLN A 37 -1.64 7.25 8.13
N ASN A 38 -0.61 6.39 8.05
CA ASN A 38 0.80 6.79 7.97
C ASN A 38 1.29 7.65 9.17
N ILE A 39 0.67 7.51 10.33
CA ILE A 39 1.04 8.22 11.56
C ILE A 39 2.23 7.48 12.23
N ALA A 40 3.17 8.24 12.80
CA ALA A 40 4.32 7.68 13.52
C ALA A 40 3.92 7.25 14.94
N TYR A 41 4.58 6.23 15.50
CA TYR A 41 4.31 5.74 16.86
C TYR A 41 4.32 6.85 17.93
N ALA A 42 5.16 7.87 17.74
CA ALA A 42 5.28 9.01 18.66
C ALA A 42 4.04 9.92 18.68
N ASN A 43 3.22 9.87 17.63
CA ASN A 43 2.03 10.72 17.45
C ASN A 43 0.73 9.91 17.61
N MET A 44 0.83 8.69 18.13
CA MET A 44 -0.33 7.85 18.37
C MET A 44 -0.86 8.15 19.77
N ASP A 45 -2.06 8.72 19.84
CA ASP A 45 -2.78 8.93 21.10
C ASP A 45 -3.57 7.66 21.48
N ASN A 46 -3.90 7.50 22.76
CA ASN A 46 -4.82 6.45 23.26
C ASN A 46 -4.37 4.98 23.11
N LEU A 47 -3.07 4.70 23.10
CA LEU A 47 -2.60 3.32 22.99
C LEU A 47 -2.64 2.51 24.29
N GLY A 48 -2.84 3.13 25.46
CA GLY A 48 -2.84 2.44 26.76
C GLY A 48 -1.50 1.80 27.17
N TYR A 49 -0.47 1.93 26.33
CA TYR A 49 0.89 1.42 26.54
C TYR A 49 1.92 2.50 26.25
N ALA A 50 3.11 2.33 26.84
CA ALA A 50 4.24 3.20 26.54
C ALA A 50 4.67 3.06 25.08
N VAL A 51 4.97 4.20 24.43
CA VAL A 51 5.41 4.27 23.04
C VAL A 51 6.63 3.38 22.78
N ASP A 52 7.51 3.25 23.77
CA ASP A 52 8.71 2.40 23.67
C ASP A 52 8.36 0.91 23.56
N THR A 53 7.41 0.43 24.36
CA THR A 53 6.91 -0.96 24.30
C THR A 53 6.26 -1.27 22.96
N ILE A 54 5.56 -0.29 22.39
CA ILE A 54 4.90 -0.43 21.09
C ILE A 54 5.92 -0.50 19.97
N LYS A 55 6.94 0.37 20.02
CA LYS A 55 8.00 0.39 19.02
C LYS A 55 8.86 -0.87 19.06
N ASN A 56 9.15 -1.39 20.26
CA ASN A 56 10.12 -2.46 20.44
C ASN A 56 9.50 -3.87 20.39
N ASN A 57 8.25 -4.03 20.84
CA ASN A 57 7.59 -5.34 20.88
C ASN A 57 6.29 -5.34 20.06
N THR A 58 5.27 -4.60 20.51
CA THR A 58 3.89 -4.77 20.02
C THR A 58 3.73 -4.50 18.53
N GLY A 59 4.38 -3.45 18.01
CA GLY A 59 4.35 -3.09 16.60
C GLY A 59 5.02 -4.16 15.72
N PRO A 60 6.32 -4.47 15.93
CA PRO A 60 7.01 -5.53 15.20
C PRO A 60 6.27 -6.89 15.24
N ASP A 61 5.77 -7.30 16.41
CA ASP A 61 5.03 -8.56 16.56
C ASP A 61 3.72 -8.56 15.76
N LEU A 62 2.98 -7.44 15.78
CA LEU A 62 1.77 -7.28 14.98
C LEU A 62 2.06 -7.40 13.48
N PHE A 63 3.07 -6.70 12.98
CA PHE A 63 3.42 -6.73 11.55
C PHE A 63 3.99 -8.08 11.11
N LYS A 64 4.72 -8.77 11.99
CA LYS A 64 5.18 -10.14 11.77
C LYS A 64 4.01 -11.10 11.67
N TYR A 65 3.04 -11.00 12.59
CA TYR A 65 1.83 -11.82 12.56
C TYR A 65 0.98 -11.55 11.32
N LEU A 66 0.78 -10.28 10.98
CA LEU A 66 0.12 -9.87 9.73
C LEU A 66 0.82 -10.46 8.50
N SER A 67 2.15 -10.45 8.48
CA SER A 67 2.89 -11.01 7.36
C SER A 67 2.73 -12.52 7.22
N GLN A 68 2.62 -13.24 8.34
CA GLN A 68 2.38 -14.68 8.35
C GLN A 68 0.98 -15.04 7.88
N VAL A 69 -0.06 -14.31 8.31
CA VAL A 69 -1.45 -14.64 7.94
C VAL A 69 -1.80 -14.21 6.53
N THR A 70 -1.17 -13.15 6.02
CA THR A 70 -1.41 -12.65 4.66
C THR A 70 -0.48 -13.27 3.62
N ASP A 71 0.48 -14.09 4.04
CA ASP A 71 1.60 -14.60 3.21
C ASP A 71 2.32 -13.49 2.41
N ARG A 72 2.25 -12.24 2.89
CA ARG A 72 2.82 -11.05 2.24
C ARG A 72 3.63 -10.26 3.25
N LYS A 73 4.72 -9.63 2.82
CA LYS A 73 5.53 -8.79 3.72
C LYS A 73 4.79 -7.51 4.09
N VAL A 74 4.12 -7.49 5.24
CA VAL A 74 3.44 -6.32 5.81
C VAL A 74 4.31 -5.70 6.91
N SER A 75 4.54 -4.40 6.82
CA SER A 75 5.34 -3.59 7.73
C SER A 75 4.66 -2.25 7.96
N LYS A 76 5.06 -1.54 9.02
CA LYS A 76 4.54 -0.20 9.35
C LYS A 76 4.55 0.78 8.18
N LYS A 77 5.55 0.67 7.28
CA LYS A 77 5.69 1.58 6.13
C LYS A 77 4.89 1.16 4.90
N ASN A 78 4.50 -0.10 4.76
CA ASN A 78 3.79 -0.57 3.56
C ASN A 78 2.32 -0.93 3.82
N CYS A 79 1.94 -1.09 5.08
CA CYS A 79 0.62 -1.55 5.50
C CYS A 79 -0.53 -0.73 4.87
N PHE A 80 -0.38 0.59 4.78
CA PHE A 80 -1.36 1.49 4.17
C PHE A 80 -1.60 1.25 2.67
N LEU A 81 -0.64 0.66 1.95
CA LEU A 81 -0.80 0.29 0.54
C LEU A 81 -1.12 -1.19 0.38
N THR A 82 -0.45 -2.05 1.15
CA THR A 82 -0.53 -3.51 0.99
C THR A 82 -1.90 -4.05 1.39
N LEU A 83 -2.50 -3.54 2.46
CA LEU A 83 -3.79 -4.06 2.96
C LEU A 83 -4.98 -3.68 2.06
N PRO A 84 -5.17 -2.42 1.61
CA PRO A 84 -6.25 -2.10 0.68
C PRO A 84 -6.13 -2.89 -0.63
N ARG A 85 -4.92 -2.97 -1.19
CA ARG A 85 -4.66 -3.73 -2.42
C ARG A 85 -4.98 -5.22 -2.26
N LEU A 86 -4.70 -5.81 -1.11
CA LEU A 86 -5.05 -7.21 -0.82
C LEU A 86 -6.56 -7.44 -0.86
N LEU A 87 -7.34 -6.47 -0.40
CA LEU A 87 -8.81 -6.55 -0.38
C LEU A 87 -9.41 -6.29 -1.77
N GLU A 88 -8.81 -5.39 -2.55
CA GLU A 88 -9.27 -5.05 -3.91
C GLU A 88 -8.85 -6.13 -4.94
N HIS A 89 -7.62 -6.65 -4.84
CA HIS A 89 -7.07 -7.66 -5.75
C HIS A 89 -6.33 -8.76 -4.98
N PRO A 90 -7.04 -9.83 -4.54
CA PRO A 90 -6.42 -10.91 -3.77
C PRO A 90 -5.41 -11.76 -4.55
N GLY A 91 -5.31 -11.59 -5.87
CA GLY A 91 -4.62 -12.52 -6.78
C GLY A 91 -3.19 -12.21 -7.24
N THR A 92 -2.58 -11.09 -6.85
CA THR A 92 -1.21 -10.77 -7.32
C THR A 92 -0.17 -11.10 -6.25
N GLU A 93 0.29 -12.34 -6.28
CA GLU A 93 1.55 -12.78 -5.69
C GLU A 93 2.66 -12.46 -6.68
N GLU A 94 3.21 -11.24 -6.66
CA GLU A 94 4.55 -10.99 -7.17
C GLU A 94 5.04 -9.60 -6.71
N ASP A 95 6.32 -9.57 -6.34
CA ASP A 95 7.18 -8.40 -6.14
C ASP A 95 7.34 -7.78 -4.74
N THR A 96 8.21 -8.44 -3.97
CA THR A 96 9.47 -7.89 -3.43
C THR A 96 9.72 -6.40 -3.71
N GLU A 97 9.92 -5.61 -2.63
CA GLU A 97 10.48 -4.25 -2.43
C GLU A 97 10.66 -3.24 -3.61
N ASN A 98 10.87 -3.66 -4.85
CA ASN A 98 11.01 -2.83 -6.05
C ASN A 98 9.68 -2.42 -6.71
N ASN A 99 8.55 -3.03 -6.35
CA ASN A 99 7.24 -2.74 -6.97
C ASN A 99 6.42 -1.68 -6.19
N LEU A 100 6.98 -1.09 -5.13
CA LEU A 100 6.33 0.03 -4.42
C LEU A 100 6.06 1.25 -5.34
N LEU A 101 6.81 1.40 -6.43
CA LEU A 101 6.67 2.46 -7.43
C LEU A 101 5.98 2.02 -8.73
N ARG A 102 5.73 0.72 -8.90
CA ARG A 102 5.16 0.20 -10.15
C ARG A 102 3.64 0.16 -9.98
N ILE A 103 3.01 1.25 -10.39
CA ILE A 103 1.55 1.36 -10.47
C ILE A 103 1.11 0.54 -11.69
N ASP A 104 0.23 -0.43 -11.46
CA ASP A 104 -0.43 -1.13 -12.57
C ASP A 104 -1.45 -0.17 -13.20
N LEU A 105 -1.16 0.27 -14.42
CA LEU A 105 -1.99 1.20 -15.19
C LEU A 105 -2.98 0.48 -16.11
N ARG A 106 -3.17 -0.84 -15.97
CA ARG A 106 -4.15 -1.60 -16.78
C ARG A 106 -5.58 -1.08 -16.63
N GLU A 107 -5.94 -0.55 -15.47
CA GLU A 107 -7.25 0.06 -15.21
C GLU A 107 -7.25 1.59 -15.36
N ALA A 108 -6.15 2.19 -15.86
CA ALA A 108 -6.10 3.63 -16.06
C ALA A 108 -7.12 4.05 -17.14
N PRO A 109 -7.84 5.17 -16.96
CA PRO A 109 -8.70 5.71 -18.00
C PRO A 109 -7.89 5.92 -19.27
N VAL A 110 -8.42 5.47 -20.41
CA VAL A 110 -7.79 5.74 -21.70
C VAL A 110 -7.65 7.25 -21.86
N PRO A 111 -6.44 7.79 -22.07
CA PRO A 111 -6.26 9.24 -22.19
C PRO A 111 -7.10 9.75 -23.36
N LYS A 112 -7.95 10.75 -23.08
CA LYS A 112 -8.75 11.43 -24.12
C LYS A 112 -7.89 12.46 -24.83
N ASP A 113 -7.94 12.40 -26.15
CA ASP A 113 -7.45 13.33 -27.19
C ASP A 113 -6.36 14.33 -26.78
N PHE A 114 -5.14 14.11 -27.30
CA PHE A 114 -4.05 15.08 -27.27
C PHE A 114 -4.13 16.00 -28.51
N TYR A 115 -4.53 17.25 -28.33
CA TYR A 115 -4.66 18.19 -29.44
C TYR A 115 -3.34 18.95 -29.69
N GLY A 116 -2.89 18.98 -30.95
CA GLY A 116 -1.80 19.87 -31.41
C GLY A 116 -0.41 19.60 -30.80
N ARG A 117 -0.19 18.42 -30.21
CA ARG A 117 1.07 18.01 -29.56
C ARG A 117 1.65 16.72 -30.15
N VAL A 118 1.44 16.50 -31.45
CA VAL A 118 1.77 15.23 -32.14
C VAL A 118 3.29 15.00 -32.21
N GLU A 119 4.07 16.07 -32.38
CA GLU A 119 5.53 15.99 -32.42
C GLU A 119 6.12 15.64 -31.06
N GLU A 120 5.63 16.28 -29.98
CA GLU A 120 6.06 15.99 -28.62
C GLU A 120 5.67 14.58 -28.18
N LEU A 121 4.47 14.11 -28.58
CA LEU A 121 4.01 12.75 -28.29
C LEU A 121 4.89 11.70 -28.99
N SER A 122 5.22 11.92 -30.28
CA SER A 122 6.10 11.02 -31.05
C SER A 122 7.51 10.96 -30.45
N LYS A 123 8.01 12.09 -29.95
CA LYS A 123 9.30 12.17 -29.27
C LYS A 123 9.30 11.41 -27.94
N LEU A 124 8.23 11.56 -27.16
CA LEU A 124 8.04 10.84 -25.91
C LEU A 124 7.95 9.33 -26.13
N GLU A 125 7.20 8.89 -27.14
CA GLU A 125 7.09 7.48 -27.52
C GLU A 125 8.47 6.90 -27.87
N THR A 126 9.26 7.62 -28.67
CA THR A 126 10.62 7.19 -29.03
C THR A 126 11.51 7.04 -27.80
N TRP A 127 11.48 8.01 -26.87
CA TRP A 127 12.27 7.96 -25.64
C TRP A 127 11.91 6.78 -24.74
N ILE A 128 10.62 6.45 -24.65
CA ILE A 128 10.14 5.39 -23.75
C ILE A 128 10.29 4.01 -24.39
N VAL A 129 9.85 3.86 -25.66
CA VAL A 129 9.72 2.56 -26.33
C VAL A 129 11.01 2.15 -27.03
N ASN A 130 11.68 3.07 -27.73
CA ASN A 130 12.88 2.75 -28.50
C ASN A 130 14.16 2.96 -27.67
N GLU A 131 14.27 4.08 -26.97
CA GLU A 131 15.50 4.46 -26.26
C GLU A 131 15.52 4.00 -24.79
N HIS A 132 14.42 3.44 -24.29
CA HIS A 132 14.29 2.93 -22.91
C HIS A 132 14.82 3.92 -21.85
N CYS A 133 14.53 5.21 -22.02
CA CYS A 133 14.99 6.25 -21.11
C CYS A 133 14.39 6.07 -19.71
N PRO A 134 15.21 5.98 -18.64
CA PRO A 134 14.73 5.70 -17.29
C PRO A 134 14.05 6.90 -16.62
N LEU A 135 14.26 8.12 -17.15
CA LEU A 135 13.66 9.35 -16.64
C LEU A 135 13.33 10.27 -17.80
N VAL A 136 12.07 10.70 -17.86
CA VAL A 136 11.61 11.70 -18.83
C VAL A 136 10.92 12.83 -18.08
N GLY A 137 11.37 14.06 -18.32
CA GLY A 137 10.76 15.27 -17.79
C GLY A 137 9.84 15.91 -18.83
N VAL A 138 8.57 16.11 -18.49
CA VAL A 138 7.62 16.85 -19.32
C VAL A 138 7.50 18.26 -18.75
N PHE A 139 7.88 19.26 -19.54
CA PHE A 139 7.83 20.67 -19.15
C PHE A 139 6.78 21.40 -19.99
N GLY A 140 5.96 22.21 -19.33
CA GLY A 140 4.95 23.05 -19.98
C GLY A 140 5.03 24.47 -19.45
N MET A 141 4.75 25.43 -20.33
CA MET A 141 4.34 26.77 -19.94
C MET A 141 2.81 26.78 -20.05
N GLY A 142 2.14 26.89 -18.90
CA GLY A 142 0.67 26.86 -18.80
C GLY A 142 0.01 28.12 -19.34
#